data_AF-A0A2H0J6L2-F1
#
_entry.id   AF-A0A2H0J6L2-F1
#
_cell.length_a   1.000
_cell.length_b   1.000
_cell.length_c   1.000
_cell.angle_alpha   90.00
_cell.angle_beta   90.00
_cell.angle_gamma   90.00
#
_symmetry.space_group_name_H-M   'P 1'
#
loop_
_entity.id
_entity.type
_entity.pdbx_description
1 polymer ?
#
loop_
_entity_poly.entity_id
_entity_poly.type
_entity_poly.pdbx_seq_one_letter_code
_entity_poly.pdbx_strand_id
1 'polypeptide(L)'
;MNYVRPKSEIKLTPAEKRDLLQGYFEHYRKVAADNPNLLNSKIKRQAFDRLLDQIGLLILEFAENAVHRDGMVRDFIVLNALPHDMDRLLPENYRAYCLALNALKQWVSAEQAATDRYIFGSACGKLTRELANDCLVSGVESKGCVIELHHPVRDGRPPIPLSKETHDEIEHQSSASNEVDEVMAAIYPIKRAANRSWVMLKLGCQLHLGIADTTRSRSVQSSSKSFAKKASEAANISYRELVAWIDGNHLA
;
A
#
# COMPACT_ATOMS: atom_id res chain seq x y z
N MET A 1 20.91 -11.49 25.73
CA MET A 1 19.50 -11.82 26.03
C MET A 1 18.85 -12.28 24.75
N ASN A 2 18.10 -13.38 24.78
CA ASN A 2 17.32 -13.81 23.63
C ASN A 2 16.07 -12.93 23.51
N TYR A 3 15.67 -12.61 22.28
CA TYR A 3 14.41 -11.92 22.03
C TYR A 3 13.22 -12.75 22.54
N VAL A 4 12.34 -12.13 23.31
CA VAL A 4 11.10 -12.72 23.80
C VAL A 4 9.95 -11.81 23.40
N ARG A 5 8.95 -12.35 22.70
CA ARG A 5 7.77 -11.60 22.30
C ARG A 5 7.01 -11.07 23.52
N PRO A 6 6.56 -9.80 23.51
CA PRO A 6 5.62 -9.29 24.49
C PRO A 6 4.34 -10.14 24.49
N LYS A 7 3.77 -10.37 25.68
CA LYS A 7 2.48 -11.04 25.87
C LYS A 7 1.64 -10.22 26.84
N SER A 8 0.32 -10.26 26.68
CA SER A 8 -0.57 -9.71 27.69
C SER A 8 -0.42 -10.49 28.99
N GLU A 9 -0.19 -9.77 30.09
CA GLU A 9 -0.22 -10.33 31.44
C GLU A 9 -1.66 -10.60 31.90
N ILE A 10 -2.62 -9.86 31.32
CA ILE A 10 -4.03 -9.96 31.62
C ILE A 10 -4.63 -11.15 30.87
N LYS A 11 -5.36 -11.99 31.60
CA LYS A 11 -6.12 -13.13 31.07
C LYS A 11 -7.60 -12.86 31.15
N LEU A 12 -8.20 -12.55 30.01
CA LEU A 12 -9.65 -12.37 29.89
C LEU A 12 -10.36 -13.71 29.70
N THR A 13 -11.47 -13.90 30.39
CA THR A 13 -12.44 -14.95 30.15
C THR A 13 -13.14 -14.75 28.80
N PRO A 14 -13.79 -15.79 28.24
CA PRO A 14 -14.55 -15.64 27.00
C PRO A 14 -15.66 -14.59 27.05
N ALA A 15 -16.29 -14.39 28.21
CA ALA A 15 -17.34 -13.38 28.39
C ALA A 15 -16.74 -11.96 28.35
N GLU A 16 -15.70 -11.70 29.14
CA GLU A 16 -15.02 -10.39 29.16
C GLU A 16 -14.48 -9.99 27.79
N LYS A 17 -13.98 -10.97 27.01
CA LYS A 17 -13.54 -10.72 25.64
C LYS A 17 -14.68 -10.24 24.74
N ARG A 18 -15.87 -10.83 24.86
CA ARG A 18 -17.05 -10.41 24.08
C ARG A 18 -17.50 -9.02 24.48
N ASP A 19 -17.63 -8.77 25.78
CA ASP A 19 -18.10 -7.50 26.30
C ASP A 19 -17.15 -6.36 25.90
N LEU A 20 -15.83 -6.59 26.02
CA LEU A 20 -14.82 -5.63 25.60
C LEU A 20 -14.89 -5.35 24.10
N LEU A 21 -15.05 -6.39 23.27
CA LEU A 21 -15.09 -6.25 21.82
C LEU A 21 -16.37 -5.56 21.34
N GLN A 22 -17.52 -5.80 22.00
CA GLN A 22 -18.76 -5.07 21.75
C GLN A 22 -18.63 -3.58 22.10
N GLY A 23 -18.09 -3.26 23.28
CA GLY A 23 -17.81 -1.88 23.66
C GLY A 23 -16.84 -1.19 22.69
N TYR A 24 -15.83 -1.92 22.22
CA TYR A 24 -14.88 -1.46 21.22
C TYR A 24 -15.55 -1.17 19.86
N PHE A 25 -16.44 -2.05 19.39
CA PHE A 25 -17.19 -1.80 18.15
C PHE A 25 -18.11 -0.60 18.26
N GLU A 26 -18.82 -0.47 19.38
CA GLU A 26 -19.70 0.68 19.60
C GLU A 26 -18.91 2.00 19.65
N HIS A 27 -17.71 1.98 20.23
CA HIS A 27 -16.79 3.12 20.18
C HIS A 27 -16.47 3.51 18.72
N TYR A 28 -16.03 2.55 17.90
CA TYR A 28 -15.67 2.88 16.52
C TYR A 28 -16.87 3.18 15.63
N ARG A 29 -18.07 2.69 15.95
CA ARG A 29 -19.30 3.09 15.26
C ARG A 29 -19.57 4.58 15.46
N LYS A 30 -19.38 5.09 16.68
CA LYS A 30 -19.48 6.53 16.97
C LYS A 30 -18.39 7.34 16.27
N VAL A 31 -17.15 6.84 16.27
CA VAL A 31 -16.04 7.48 15.55
C VAL A 31 -16.32 7.55 14.04
N ALA A 32 -16.84 6.47 13.46
CA ALA A 32 -17.22 6.41 12.04
C ALA A 32 -18.32 7.43 11.68
N ALA A 33 -19.33 7.56 12.55
CA ALA A 33 -20.44 8.49 12.36
C ALA A 33 -20.01 9.97 12.49
N ASP A 34 -19.03 10.27 13.33
CA ASP A 34 -18.50 11.62 13.53
C ASP A 34 -17.47 12.00 12.45
N ASN A 35 -16.44 11.18 12.27
CA ASN A 35 -15.39 11.40 11.28
C ASN A 35 -14.74 10.08 10.83
N PRO A 36 -15.16 9.50 9.69
CA PRO A 36 -14.67 8.21 9.22
C PRO A 36 -13.18 8.22 8.84
N ASN A 37 -12.57 9.39 8.59
CA ASN A 37 -11.13 9.49 8.31
C ASN A 37 -10.27 9.09 9.52
N LEU A 38 -10.82 9.15 10.74
CA LEU A 38 -10.13 8.69 11.94
C LEU A 38 -9.92 7.17 11.97
N LEU A 39 -10.65 6.44 11.14
CA LEU A 39 -10.46 5.00 10.93
C LEU A 39 -9.22 4.69 10.07
N ASN A 40 -8.53 5.66 9.49
CA ASN A 40 -7.30 5.42 8.73
C ASN A 40 -6.12 6.22 9.29
N SER A 41 -5.96 6.18 10.62
CA SER A 41 -4.99 7.00 11.33
C SER A 41 -3.57 6.43 11.19
N LYS A 42 -2.72 7.12 10.42
CA LYS A 42 -1.31 6.75 10.19
C LYS A 42 -0.37 7.74 10.85
N ILE A 43 0.60 7.22 11.60
CA ILE A 43 1.76 8.02 12.02
C ILE A 43 2.68 8.27 10.83
N LYS A 44 3.27 9.47 10.77
CA LYS A 44 4.24 9.85 9.74
C LYS A 44 5.48 8.94 9.84
N ARG A 45 5.93 8.41 8.69
CA ARG A 45 7.11 7.50 8.61
C ARG A 45 8.36 8.09 9.28
N GLN A 46 8.51 9.40 9.22
CA GLN A 46 9.65 10.14 9.80
C GLN A 46 9.84 9.89 11.30
N ALA A 47 8.79 9.53 12.03
CA ALA A 47 8.90 9.15 13.44
C ALA A 47 9.80 7.92 13.68
N PHE A 48 10.04 7.10 12.64
CA PHE A 48 10.80 5.87 12.72
C PHE A 48 12.09 5.88 11.90
N ASP A 49 12.45 6.98 11.22
CA ASP A 49 13.59 7.02 10.29
C ASP A 49 14.87 6.49 10.95
N ARG A 50 15.22 6.98 12.15
CA ARG A 50 16.40 6.52 12.89
C ARG A 50 16.39 5.02 13.18
N LEU A 51 15.24 4.45 13.54
CA LEU A 51 15.11 3.02 13.81
C LEU A 51 15.25 2.21 12.52
N LEU A 52 14.61 2.65 11.44
CA LEU A 52 14.68 2.00 10.13
C LEU A 52 16.10 2.02 9.58
N ASP A 53 16.83 3.12 9.74
CA ASP A 53 18.24 3.24 9.36
C ASP A 53 19.11 2.27 10.15
N GLN A 54 18.91 2.15 11.47
CA GLN A 54 19.62 1.18 12.30
C GLN A 54 19.36 -0.26 11.86
N ILE A 55 18.12 -0.60 11.54
CA ILE A 55 17.78 -1.92 10.99
C ILE A 55 18.49 -2.14 9.66
N GLY A 56 18.50 -1.14 8.76
CA GLY A 56 19.21 -1.20 7.49
C GLY A 56 20.71 -1.47 7.66
N LEU A 57 21.37 -0.75 8.57
CA LEU A 57 22.78 -0.94 8.90
C LEU A 57 23.07 -2.36 9.42
N LEU A 58 22.21 -2.89 10.31
CA LEU A 58 22.37 -4.25 10.83
C LEU A 58 22.26 -5.32 9.75
N ILE A 59 21.37 -5.13 8.77
CA ILE A 59 21.21 -6.08 7.65
C ILE A 59 22.44 -6.02 6.74
N LEU A 60 22.97 -4.83 6.46
CA LEU A 60 24.18 -4.65 5.67
C LEU A 60 25.37 -5.31 6.37
N GLU A 61 25.57 -5.05 7.67
CA GLU A 61 26.65 -5.66 8.46
C GLU A 61 26.52 -7.19 8.49
N PHE A 62 25.30 -7.71 8.68
CA PHE A 62 25.05 -9.15 8.60
C PHE A 62 25.43 -9.72 7.23
N ALA A 63 25.02 -9.07 6.14
CA ALA A 63 25.25 -9.54 4.78
C ALA A 63 26.74 -9.60 4.42
N GLU A 64 27.52 -8.57 4.79
CA GLU A 64 28.98 -8.56 4.62
C GLU A 64 29.66 -9.71 5.37
N ASN A 65 29.24 -9.96 6.62
CA ASN A 65 29.84 -11.02 7.43
C ASN A 65 29.43 -12.42 6.99
N ALA A 66 28.19 -12.59 6.52
CA ALA A 66 27.60 -13.90 6.23
C ALA A 66 28.24 -14.61 5.02
N VAL A 67 28.84 -13.87 4.09
CA VAL A 67 29.52 -14.44 2.92
C VAL A 67 30.95 -14.90 3.20
N HIS A 68 31.57 -14.38 4.26
CA HIS A 68 32.96 -14.71 4.63
C HIS A 68 33.08 -15.79 5.71
N ARG A 69 31.96 -16.19 6.33
CA ARG A 69 31.92 -17.20 7.38
C ARG A 69 31.24 -18.46 6.88
N ASP A 70 31.75 -19.61 7.29
CA ASP A 70 31.08 -20.88 7.02
C ASP A 70 29.72 -20.90 7.72
N GLY A 71 28.69 -21.32 6.99
CA GLY A 71 27.32 -21.32 7.49
C GLY A 71 26.27 -21.30 6.38
N MET A 72 25.02 -21.46 6.78
CA MET A 72 23.89 -21.73 5.88
C MET A 72 23.71 -20.70 4.77
N VAL A 73 24.02 -19.42 5.02
CA VAL A 73 23.90 -18.36 4.00
C VAL A 73 24.95 -18.50 2.93
N ARG A 74 26.22 -18.70 3.32
CA ARG A 74 27.34 -18.93 2.39
C ARG A 74 27.11 -20.20 1.59
N ASP A 75 26.76 -21.29 2.25
CA ASP A 75 26.48 -22.57 1.60
C ASP A 75 25.36 -22.43 0.56
N PHE A 76 24.29 -21.70 0.91
CA PHE A 76 23.20 -21.44 -0.02
C PHE A 76 23.66 -20.62 -1.24
N ILE A 77 24.49 -19.60 -1.06
CA ILE A 77 25.00 -18.76 -2.16
C ILE A 77 25.87 -19.58 -3.10
N VAL A 78 26.76 -20.42 -2.56
CA VAL A 78 27.67 -21.29 -3.33
C VAL A 78 26.89 -22.37 -4.08
N LEU A 79 25.94 -23.03 -3.42
CA LEU A 79 25.10 -24.06 -4.05
C LEU A 79 24.19 -23.50 -5.16
N ASN A 80 23.86 -22.22 -5.07
CA ASN A 80 23.05 -21.52 -6.06
C ASN A 80 23.91 -20.52 -6.85
N ALA A 81 24.99 -21.00 -7.45
CA ALA A 81 25.87 -20.16 -8.28
C ALA A 81 25.10 -19.44 -9.39
N LEU A 82 25.53 -18.21 -9.70
CA LEU A 82 24.92 -17.43 -10.77
C LEU A 82 25.41 -17.91 -12.15
N PRO A 83 24.64 -17.64 -13.21
CA PRO A 83 25.18 -17.67 -14.57
C PRO A 83 26.40 -16.74 -14.67
N HIS A 84 27.42 -17.17 -15.41
CA HIS A 84 28.71 -16.48 -15.55
C HIS A 84 28.57 -14.98 -15.86
N ASP A 85 27.63 -14.61 -16.72
CA ASP A 85 27.44 -13.21 -17.15
C ASP A 85 26.83 -12.31 -16.07
N MET A 86 26.21 -12.91 -15.05
CA MET A 86 25.59 -12.19 -13.93
C MET A 86 26.50 -12.10 -12.70
N ASP A 87 27.48 -12.99 -12.59
CA ASP A 87 28.35 -13.11 -11.42
C ASP A 87 29.09 -11.79 -11.12
N ARG A 88 29.50 -11.08 -12.16
CA ARG A 88 30.15 -9.76 -12.05
C ARG A 88 29.21 -8.61 -11.70
N LEU A 89 27.90 -8.80 -11.88
CA LEU A 89 26.88 -7.77 -11.70
C LEU A 89 26.14 -7.91 -10.37
N LEU A 90 26.20 -9.08 -9.74
CA LEU A 90 25.43 -9.40 -8.55
C LEU A 90 26.33 -10.00 -7.45
N PRO A 91 27.07 -9.14 -6.72
CA PRO A 91 27.98 -9.56 -5.66
C PRO A 91 27.33 -10.41 -4.57
N GLU A 92 28.10 -11.34 -3.99
CA GLU A 92 27.60 -12.27 -2.96
C GLU A 92 27.02 -11.56 -1.74
N ASN A 93 27.65 -10.48 -1.27
CA ASN A 93 27.17 -9.66 -0.14
C ASN A 93 25.79 -9.06 -0.44
N TYR A 94 25.56 -8.59 -1.66
CA TYR A 94 24.24 -8.10 -2.07
C TYR A 94 23.20 -9.23 -2.13
N ARG A 95 23.58 -10.43 -2.58
CA ARG A 95 22.70 -11.60 -2.54
C ARG A 95 22.33 -11.97 -1.10
N ALA A 96 23.30 -11.98 -0.18
CA ALA A 96 23.08 -12.20 1.25
C ALA A 96 22.15 -11.13 1.85
N TYR A 97 22.32 -9.87 1.45
CA TYR A 97 21.44 -8.76 1.84
C TYR A 97 19.98 -9.02 1.41
N CYS A 98 19.74 -9.46 0.17
CA CYS A 98 18.40 -9.82 -0.30
C CYS A 98 17.79 -10.99 0.50
N LEU A 99 18.58 -12.01 0.84
CA LEU A 99 18.13 -13.13 1.67
C LEU A 99 17.72 -12.66 3.06
N ALA A 100 18.53 -11.78 3.68
CA ALA A 100 18.24 -11.21 4.98
C ALA A 100 16.99 -10.33 4.98
N LEU A 101 16.78 -9.51 3.93
CA LEU A 101 15.54 -8.73 3.76
C LEU A 101 14.30 -9.63 3.68
N ASN A 102 14.39 -10.74 2.96
CA ASN A 102 13.28 -11.70 2.84
C ASN A 102 12.96 -12.34 4.19
N ALA A 103 13.98 -12.73 4.96
CA ALA A 103 13.81 -13.24 6.31
C ALA A 103 13.17 -12.19 7.25
N LEU A 104 13.63 -10.94 7.18
CA LEU A 104 13.06 -9.83 7.96
C LEU A 104 11.59 -9.60 7.61
N LYS A 105 11.22 -9.62 6.32
CA LYS A 105 9.83 -9.50 5.88
C LYS A 105 8.94 -10.59 6.51
N GLN A 106 9.41 -11.83 6.51
CA GLN A 106 8.67 -12.94 7.14
C GLN A 106 8.55 -12.74 8.65
N TRP A 107 9.63 -12.30 9.30
CA TRP A 107 9.63 -12.01 10.74
C TRP A 107 8.65 -10.88 11.10
N VAL A 108 8.70 -9.74 10.41
CA VAL A 108 7.77 -8.61 10.64
C VAL A 108 6.32 -9.04 10.47
N SER A 109 6.01 -9.83 9.44
CA SER A 109 4.66 -10.38 9.24
C SER A 109 4.20 -11.25 10.42
N ALA A 110 5.10 -12.10 10.94
CA ALA A 110 4.81 -12.93 12.09
C ALA A 110 4.63 -12.11 13.39
N GLU A 111 5.39 -11.04 13.57
CA GLU A 111 5.24 -10.12 14.70
C GLU A 111 3.93 -9.33 14.62
N GLN A 112 3.55 -8.82 13.44
CA GLN A 112 2.26 -8.15 13.25
C GLN A 112 1.09 -9.07 13.59
N ALA A 113 1.09 -10.31 13.10
CA ALA A 113 0.08 -11.29 13.44
C ALA A 113 0.06 -11.66 14.95
N ALA A 114 1.19 -11.52 15.65
CA ALA A 114 1.23 -11.70 17.10
C ALA A 114 0.64 -10.49 17.84
N THR A 115 0.94 -9.27 17.38
CA THR A 115 0.37 -8.03 17.89
C THR A 115 -1.16 -8.01 17.78
N ASP A 116 -1.74 -8.45 16.66
CA ASP A 116 -3.19 -8.54 16.49
C ASP A 116 -3.86 -9.47 17.53
N ARG A 117 -3.09 -10.43 18.06
CA ARG A 117 -3.53 -11.40 19.08
C ARG A 117 -3.21 -10.96 20.51
N TYR A 118 -2.62 -9.79 20.73
CA TYR A 118 -2.09 -9.41 22.04
C TYR A 118 -3.15 -9.43 23.14
N ILE A 119 -4.33 -8.82 22.90
CA ILE A 119 -5.43 -8.73 23.88
C ILE A 119 -6.29 -10.01 23.88
N PHE A 120 -6.73 -10.47 22.71
CA PHE A 120 -7.75 -11.52 22.61
C PHE A 120 -7.19 -12.93 22.38
N GLY A 121 -5.88 -13.05 22.16
CA GLY A 121 -5.23 -14.31 21.79
C GLY A 121 -5.64 -14.79 20.40
N SER A 122 -5.47 -16.08 20.15
CA SER A 122 -5.83 -16.74 18.88
C SER A 122 -7.32 -16.62 18.51
N ALA A 123 -8.19 -16.30 19.48
CA ALA A 123 -9.61 -16.14 19.25
C ALA A 123 -9.99 -14.82 18.57
N CYS A 124 -9.09 -13.83 18.49
CA CYS A 124 -9.41 -12.47 18.04
C CYS A 124 -10.19 -12.45 16.72
N GLY A 125 -9.65 -13.06 15.66
CA GLY A 125 -10.28 -13.02 14.34
C GLY A 125 -11.59 -13.81 14.23
N LYS A 126 -11.76 -14.88 15.01
CA LYS A 126 -13.01 -15.64 15.05
C LYS A 126 -14.09 -14.85 15.79
N LEU A 127 -13.76 -14.36 16.98
CA LEU A 127 -14.67 -13.59 17.82
C LEU A 127 -15.12 -12.29 17.14
N THR A 128 -14.19 -11.61 16.45
CA THR A 128 -14.48 -10.38 15.70
C THR A 128 -15.50 -10.61 14.59
N ARG A 129 -15.40 -11.74 13.87
CA ARG A 129 -16.35 -12.09 12.81
C ARG A 129 -17.68 -12.59 13.36
N GLU A 130 -17.66 -13.36 14.45
CA GLU A 130 -18.88 -13.87 15.10
C GLU A 130 -19.77 -12.74 15.64
N LEU A 131 -19.17 -11.64 16.10
CA LEU A 131 -19.90 -10.49 16.62
C LEU A 131 -20.31 -9.48 15.54
N ALA A 132 -19.91 -9.69 14.28
CA ALA A 132 -20.17 -8.79 13.16
C ALA A 132 -21.46 -9.19 12.42
N ASN A 133 -22.61 -8.69 12.87
CA ASN A 133 -23.89 -8.87 12.16
C ASN A 133 -24.11 -7.83 11.05
N ASP A 134 -23.38 -6.72 11.13
CA ASP A 134 -23.47 -5.55 10.29
C ASP A 134 -22.05 -5.00 10.04
N CYS A 135 -21.84 -4.36 8.90
CA CYS A 135 -20.67 -3.53 8.70
C CYS A 135 -20.73 -2.35 9.66
N LEU A 136 -19.69 -2.21 10.49
CA LEU A 136 -19.66 -1.23 11.58
C LEU A 136 -19.82 0.22 11.11
N VAL A 137 -19.40 0.53 9.89
CA VAL A 137 -19.39 1.89 9.33
C VAL A 137 -20.61 2.15 8.44
N SER A 138 -20.90 1.27 7.48
CA SER A 138 -22.03 1.47 6.56
C SER A 138 -23.37 1.00 7.13
N GLY A 139 -23.36 0.22 8.21
CA GLY A 139 -24.57 -0.40 8.79
C GLY A 139 -25.21 -1.48 7.92
N VAL A 140 -24.61 -1.81 6.77
CA VAL A 140 -25.11 -2.83 5.86
C VAL A 140 -24.97 -4.20 6.52
N GLU A 141 -26.05 -4.98 6.50
CA GLU A 141 -26.07 -6.33 7.08
C GLU A 141 -24.96 -7.19 6.46
N SER A 142 -24.19 -7.90 7.29
CA SER A 142 -23.02 -8.65 6.85
C SER A 142 -23.37 -9.91 6.05
N LYS A 143 -24.66 -10.25 5.96
CA LYS A 143 -25.16 -11.47 5.33
C LYS A 143 -25.01 -11.43 3.81
N GLY A 144 -24.03 -12.18 3.30
CA GLY A 144 -23.72 -12.26 1.88
C GLY A 144 -22.60 -11.33 1.41
N CYS A 145 -22.07 -10.49 2.30
CA CYS A 145 -20.92 -9.61 2.04
C CYS A 145 -19.61 -10.26 2.49
N VAL A 146 -18.51 -9.92 1.82
CA VAL A 146 -17.16 -10.27 2.29
C VAL A 146 -16.78 -9.30 3.41
N ILE A 147 -16.61 -9.81 4.63
CA ILE A 147 -16.15 -9.03 5.79
C ILE A 147 -14.63 -9.10 5.91
N GLU A 148 -14.00 -7.93 5.92
CA GLU A 148 -12.58 -7.73 6.11
C GLU A 148 -12.27 -7.19 7.52
N LEU A 149 -11.06 -7.47 7.99
CA LEU A 149 -10.58 -7.06 9.31
C LEU A 149 -9.69 -5.82 9.16
N HIS A 150 -10.29 -4.66 9.36
CA HIS A 150 -9.64 -3.36 9.25
C HIS A 150 -8.94 -2.96 10.55
N HIS A 151 -7.79 -2.32 10.48
CA HIS A 151 -7.08 -1.82 11.66
C HIS A 151 -7.07 -0.30 11.67
N PRO A 152 -7.92 0.35 12.51
CA PRO A 152 -7.99 1.81 12.54
C PRO A 152 -6.67 2.50 12.88
N VAL A 153 -5.93 1.86 13.80
CA VAL A 153 -4.57 2.21 14.21
C VAL A 153 -3.81 0.90 14.38
N ARG A 154 -2.55 0.86 13.90
CA ARG A 154 -1.67 -0.31 14.05
C ARG A 154 -0.76 -0.16 15.27
N ASP A 155 -1.36 0.01 16.45
CA ASP A 155 -0.69 0.18 17.75
C ASP A 155 -0.95 -0.98 18.73
N GLY A 156 -1.52 -2.09 18.25
CA GLY A 156 -1.88 -3.25 19.07
C GLY A 156 -3.38 -3.34 19.42
N ARG A 157 -4.18 -2.36 19.00
CA ARG A 157 -5.63 -2.47 19.02
C ARG A 157 -6.13 -3.60 18.10
N PRO A 158 -7.24 -4.27 18.46
CA PRO A 158 -7.82 -5.30 17.62
C PRO A 158 -8.41 -4.69 16.33
N PRO A 159 -8.58 -5.50 15.27
CA PRO A 159 -9.28 -5.06 14.09
C PRO A 159 -10.79 -4.84 14.34
N ILE A 160 -11.41 -4.05 13.47
CA ILE A 160 -12.86 -3.91 13.35
C ILE A 160 -13.36 -4.60 12.07
N PRO A 161 -14.57 -5.16 12.08
CA PRO A 161 -15.17 -5.79 10.91
C PRO A 161 -15.76 -4.74 9.97
N LEU A 162 -15.31 -4.70 8.72
CA LEU A 162 -15.86 -3.84 7.67
C LEU A 162 -16.31 -4.68 6.47
N SER A 163 -17.27 -4.19 5.68
CA SER A 163 -17.46 -4.72 4.33
C SER A 163 -16.22 -4.38 3.50
N LYS A 164 -15.93 -5.20 2.49
CA LYS A 164 -14.83 -4.93 1.56
C LYS A 164 -14.91 -3.53 0.93
N GLU A 165 -16.11 -3.12 0.50
CA GLU A 165 -16.33 -1.81 -0.13
C GLU A 165 -15.98 -0.68 0.83
N THR A 166 -16.45 -0.78 2.08
CA THR A 166 -16.16 0.19 3.14
C THR A 166 -14.66 0.20 3.48
N HIS A 167 -14.02 -0.97 3.49
CA HIS A 167 -12.60 -1.09 3.73
C HIS A 167 -11.79 -0.34 2.66
N ASP A 168 -12.16 -0.51 1.39
CA ASP A 168 -11.54 0.16 0.24
C ASP A 168 -11.76 1.69 0.30
N GLU A 169 -12.94 2.15 0.71
CA GLU A 169 -13.27 3.56 0.94
C GLU A 169 -12.38 4.20 2.01
N ILE A 170 -12.24 3.54 3.16
CA ILE A 170 -11.46 4.06 4.31
C ILE A 170 -9.97 4.04 4.04
N GLU A 171 -9.45 2.97 3.42
CA GLU A 171 -8.01 2.90 3.13
C GLU A 171 -7.57 3.82 1.97
N HIS A 172 -8.52 4.51 1.32
CA HIS A 172 -8.32 5.22 0.06
C HIS A 172 -7.72 4.32 -1.02
N GLN A 173 -8.05 3.02 -0.96
CA GLN A 173 -7.70 2.01 -1.98
C GLN A 173 -8.78 1.89 -3.04
N SER A 174 -9.97 2.40 -2.76
CA SER A 174 -10.85 2.95 -3.79
C SER A 174 -10.03 4.00 -4.54
N SER A 175 -9.78 3.74 -5.82
CA SER A 175 -9.22 4.73 -6.75
C SER A 175 -9.85 6.07 -6.45
N ALA A 176 -9.02 7.03 -6.04
CA ALA A 176 -9.37 8.36 -5.55
C ALA A 176 -10.76 8.84 -6.00
N SER A 177 -11.59 9.22 -5.01
CA SER A 177 -12.88 9.90 -5.16
C SER A 177 -13.90 9.20 -6.07
N ASN A 178 -15.05 8.83 -5.51
CA ASN A 178 -16.28 8.61 -6.28
C ASN A 178 -16.90 9.91 -6.84
N GLU A 179 -16.11 10.98 -7.01
CA GLU A 179 -16.27 11.79 -8.21
C GLU A 179 -15.48 11.03 -9.28
N VAL A 180 -16.18 10.27 -10.12
CA VAL A 180 -15.57 9.76 -11.34
C VAL A 180 -14.94 10.97 -12.01
N ASP A 181 -13.61 11.06 -11.97
CA ASP A 181 -12.91 12.06 -12.75
C ASP A 181 -13.19 11.69 -14.21
N GLU A 182 -14.25 12.27 -14.76
CA GLU A 182 -14.78 11.96 -16.08
C GLU A 182 -13.70 12.17 -17.14
N VAL A 183 -12.79 13.10 -16.88
CA VAL A 183 -11.59 13.36 -17.69
C VAL A 183 -10.62 12.18 -17.59
N MET A 184 -10.28 11.71 -16.38
CA MET A 184 -9.45 10.51 -16.20
C MET A 184 -10.07 9.28 -16.84
N ALA A 185 -11.36 9.03 -16.59
CA ALA A 185 -12.09 7.88 -17.10
C ALA A 185 -12.15 7.86 -18.63
N ALA A 186 -12.33 9.02 -19.26
CA ALA A 186 -12.32 9.16 -20.72
C ALA A 186 -10.93 8.93 -21.33
N ILE A 187 -9.86 9.40 -20.68
CA ILE A 187 -8.51 9.39 -21.26
C ILE A 187 -7.78 8.06 -20.99
N TYR A 188 -8.05 7.40 -19.86
CA TYR A 188 -7.32 6.21 -19.43
C TYR A 188 -7.33 5.04 -20.45
N PRO A 189 -8.46 4.70 -21.10
CA PRO A 189 -8.49 3.65 -22.13
C PRO A 189 -7.61 4.00 -23.34
N ILE A 190 -7.62 5.26 -23.78
CA ILE A 190 -6.84 5.76 -24.92
C ILE A 190 -5.34 5.69 -24.61
N LYS A 191 -4.96 6.06 -23.38
CA LYS A 191 -3.59 6.00 -22.89
C LYS A 191 -3.07 4.55 -22.85
N ARG A 192 -3.87 3.62 -22.32
CA ARG A 192 -3.55 2.18 -22.21
C ARG A 192 -3.41 1.54 -23.58
N ALA A 193 -4.35 1.79 -24.50
CA ALA A 193 -4.38 1.15 -25.81
C ALA A 193 -3.11 1.38 -26.65
N ALA A 194 -2.42 2.52 -26.45
CA ALA A 194 -1.21 2.87 -27.18
C ALA A 194 0.02 3.08 -26.28
N ASN A 195 0.00 2.59 -25.03
CA ASN A 195 1.07 2.73 -24.04
C ASN A 195 1.64 4.17 -23.94
N ARG A 196 0.76 5.17 -23.94
CA ARG A 196 1.17 6.59 -23.90
C ARG A 196 1.43 7.07 -22.48
N SER A 197 2.27 8.10 -22.34
CA SER A 197 2.54 8.76 -21.05
C SER A 197 1.78 10.08 -20.92
N TRP A 198 1.55 10.52 -19.68
CA TRP A 198 0.93 11.82 -19.39
C TRP A 198 1.78 13.00 -19.88
N VAL A 199 3.11 12.85 -19.84
CA VAL A 199 4.06 13.80 -20.43
C VAL A 199 3.81 13.98 -21.94
N MET A 200 3.51 12.90 -22.67
CA MET A 200 3.17 13.01 -24.10
C MET A 200 1.84 13.71 -24.32
N LEU A 201 0.87 13.55 -23.41
CA LEU A 201 -0.42 14.25 -23.47
C LEU A 201 -0.25 15.75 -23.26
N LYS A 202 0.46 16.14 -22.19
CA LYS A 202 0.79 17.55 -21.87
C LYS A 202 1.53 18.22 -23.02
N LEU A 203 2.56 17.57 -23.55
CA LEU A 203 3.29 18.05 -24.73
C LEU A 203 2.36 18.24 -25.94
N GLY A 204 1.48 17.28 -26.21
CA GLY A 204 0.52 17.36 -27.32
C GLY A 204 -0.44 18.53 -27.21
N CYS A 205 -0.95 18.79 -25.99
CA CYS A 205 -1.81 19.93 -25.70
C CYS A 205 -1.05 21.25 -25.89
N GLN A 206 0.16 21.36 -25.34
CA GLN A 206 1.02 22.54 -25.49
C GLN A 206 1.41 22.81 -26.96
N LEU A 207 1.61 21.75 -27.77
CA LEU A 207 1.88 21.85 -29.20
C LEU A 207 0.66 22.32 -30.01
N HIS A 208 -0.57 22.03 -29.59
CA HIS A 208 -1.80 22.58 -30.20
C HIS A 208 -2.04 24.03 -29.78
N LEU A 209 -1.67 24.38 -28.55
CA LEU A 209 -1.75 25.74 -28.02
C LEU A 209 -0.64 26.67 -28.53
N GLY A 210 0.36 26.14 -29.25
CA GLY A 210 1.49 26.93 -29.78
C GLY A 210 2.49 27.38 -28.72
N ILE A 211 2.52 26.72 -27.54
CA ILE A 211 3.35 27.10 -26.39
C ILE A 211 4.49 26.11 -26.09
N ALA A 212 4.54 24.97 -26.79
CA ALA A 212 5.60 23.97 -26.59
C ALA A 212 6.88 24.33 -27.34
N ASP A 213 8.02 24.02 -26.73
CA ASP A 213 9.31 24.02 -27.40
C ASP A 213 9.41 22.85 -28.41
N THR A 214 9.82 23.15 -29.63
CA THR A 214 9.85 22.24 -30.79
C THR A 214 11.13 21.39 -30.88
N THR A 215 11.93 21.32 -29.81
CA THR A 215 13.19 20.55 -29.75
C THR A 215 13.01 19.04 -29.92
N ARG A 216 11.80 18.50 -29.77
CA ARG A 216 11.49 17.08 -29.99
C ARG A 216 11.37 16.72 -31.47
N SER A 217 11.61 15.47 -31.84
CA SER A 217 11.48 15.02 -33.23
C SER A 217 10.06 15.19 -33.77
N ARG A 218 9.93 15.44 -35.09
CA ARG A 218 8.62 15.63 -35.76
C ARG A 218 7.66 14.46 -35.54
N SER A 219 8.20 13.23 -35.47
CA SER A 219 7.41 12.02 -35.18
C SER A 219 6.80 12.05 -33.78
N VAL A 220 7.59 12.44 -32.77
CA VAL A 220 7.10 12.60 -31.40
C VAL A 220 6.06 13.71 -31.31
N GLN A 221 6.30 14.85 -31.96
CA GLN A 221 5.34 15.97 -31.98
C GLN A 221 4.01 15.56 -32.62
N SER A 222 4.03 14.91 -33.79
CA SER A 222 2.83 14.42 -34.48
C SER A 222 2.06 13.41 -33.63
N SER A 223 2.78 12.46 -33.04
CA SER A 223 2.20 11.43 -32.18
C SER A 223 1.59 12.02 -30.91
N SER A 224 2.21 13.04 -30.30
CA SER A 224 1.69 13.75 -29.13
C SER A 224 0.47 14.59 -29.48
N LYS A 225 0.47 15.32 -30.61
CA LYS A 225 -0.71 16.07 -31.10
C LYS A 225 -1.91 15.16 -31.37
N SER A 226 -1.68 13.98 -31.95
CA SER A 226 -2.72 12.99 -32.20
C SER A 226 -3.31 12.45 -30.89
N PHE A 227 -2.47 12.17 -29.89
CA PHE A 227 -2.93 11.74 -28.58
C PHE A 227 -3.74 12.83 -27.86
N ALA A 228 -3.26 14.07 -27.85
CA ALA A 228 -3.98 15.20 -27.26
C ALA A 228 -5.32 15.48 -27.93
N LYS A 229 -5.42 15.35 -29.27
CA LYS A 229 -6.69 15.48 -29.99
C LYS A 229 -7.71 14.45 -29.51
N LYS A 230 -7.33 13.16 -29.48
CA LYS A 230 -8.22 12.08 -29.03
C LYS A 230 -8.64 12.23 -27.56
N ALA A 231 -7.72 12.66 -26.70
CA ALA A 231 -8.00 12.89 -25.29
C ALA A 231 -8.97 14.06 -25.07
N SER A 232 -8.80 15.17 -25.81
CA SER A 232 -9.69 16.34 -25.76
C SER A 232 -11.09 16.02 -26.27
N GLU A 233 -11.20 15.26 -27.37
CA GLU A 233 -12.48 14.79 -27.91
C GLU A 233 -13.19 13.84 -26.94
N ALA A 234 -12.47 12.91 -26.30
CA ALA A 234 -13.05 11.94 -25.39
C ALA A 234 -13.50 12.54 -24.05
N ALA A 235 -12.71 13.47 -23.50
CA ALA A 235 -13.02 14.14 -22.24
C ALA A 235 -13.92 15.38 -22.42
N ASN A 236 -14.23 15.77 -23.67
CA ASN A 236 -15.00 16.95 -24.02
C ASN A 236 -14.53 18.25 -23.34
N ILE A 237 -13.21 18.41 -23.24
CA ILE A 237 -12.56 19.61 -22.67
C ILE A 237 -11.45 20.12 -23.58
N SER A 238 -11.15 21.41 -23.49
CA SER A 238 -10.12 22.07 -24.31
C SER A 238 -8.70 21.62 -23.95
N TYR A 239 -7.74 21.88 -24.85
CA TYR A 239 -6.32 21.62 -24.57
C TYR A 239 -5.78 22.39 -23.36
N ARG A 240 -6.33 23.58 -23.07
CA ARG A 240 -5.92 24.37 -21.91
C ARG A 240 -6.41 23.73 -20.62
N GLU A 241 -7.67 23.29 -20.60
CA GLU A 241 -8.26 22.57 -19.46
C GLU A 241 -7.55 21.24 -19.22
N LEU A 242 -7.17 20.51 -20.27
CA LEU A 242 -6.36 19.29 -20.13
C LEU A 242 -5.00 19.54 -19.48
N VAL A 243 -4.30 20.63 -19.84
CA VAL A 243 -3.02 20.97 -19.21
C VAL A 243 -3.23 21.31 -17.73
N ALA A 244 -4.23 22.13 -17.41
CA ALA A 244 -4.56 22.48 -16.03
C ALA A 244 -4.94 21.24 -15.20
N TRP A 245 -5.71 20.32 -15.78
CA TRP A 245 -6.11 19.07 -15.15
C TRP A 245 -4.90 18.13 -14.91
N ILE A 246 -3.99 18.01 -15.88
CA ILE A 246 -2.74 17.25 -15.73
C ILE A 246 -1.88 17.83 -14.60
N ASP A 247 -1.76 19.15 -14.53
CA ASP A 247 -0.94 19.86 -13.54
C ASP A 247 -1.55 19.75 -12.13
N GLY A 248 -2.86 19.93 -12.02
CA GLY A 248 -3.61 19.80 -10.77
C GLY A 248 -3.58 18.39 -10.18
N ASN A 249 -3.50 17.37 -11.02
CA ASN A 249 -3.37 15.97 -10.61
C ASN A 249 -1.91 15.48 -10.52
N HIS A 250 -0.92 16.35 -10.73
CA HIS A 250 0.52 16.01 -10.69
C HIS A 250 0.91 14.82 -11.58
N LEU A 251 0.31 14.71 -12.77
CA LEU A 251 0.50 13.54 -13.66
C LEU A 251 1.72 13.64 -14.58
N ALA A 252 2.27 14.84 -14.80
CA ALA A 252 3.36 15.08 -15.78
C ALA A 252 4.29 16.25 -15.44
#